data_AF-A0ABD5QS59-F1
#
_entry.id   AF-A0ABD5QS59-F1
#
_cell.length_a   1.000
_cell.length_b   1.000
_cell.length_c   1.000
_cell.angle_alpha   90.00
_cell.angle_beta   90.00
_cell.angle_gamma   90.00
#
_symmetry.space_group_name_H-M   'P 1'
#
loop_
_entity.id
_entity.type
_entity.pdbx_description
1 polymer ?
#
loop_
_entity_poly.entity_id
_entity_poly.type
_entity_poly.pdbx_seq_one_letter_code
_entity_poly.pdbx_strand_id
1 'polypeptide(L)'
;ILQFDERDVWDAFWQVVVPETVEEFPEEGYVPESAEDLPEGVSQEDVPISPKYFAGFRSLGSEVSTEKTTGEPAWLQDLENTTERAGRAQDKEDLMERLRDLGYM
;
A
#
# COMPACT_ATOMS: atom_id res chain seq x y z
N ILE A 1 -12.34 -6.36 17.57
CA ILE A 1 -11.50 -6.02 16.41
C ILE A 1 -11.31 -4.51 16.48
N LEU A 2 -10.09 -4.03 16.67
CA LEU A 2 -9.82 -2.60 16.54
C LEU A 2 -9.99 -2.28 15.04
N GLN A 3 -10.92 -1.38 14.72
CA GLN A 3 -11.14 -0.93 13.35
C GLN A 3 -10.24 0.28 13.15
N PHE A 4 -9.18 0.08 12.39
CA PHE A 4 -8.31 1.15 11.90
C PHE A 4 -8.68 1.42 10.45
N ASP A 5 -8.71 2.70 10.09
CA ASP A 5 -8.80 3.10 8.70
C ASP A 5 -7.45 2.89 8.02
N GLU A 6 -7.43 2.83 6.68
CA GLU A 6 -6.18 2.65 5.93
C GLU A 6 -5.17 3.77 6.21
N ARG A 7 -5.66 5.00 6.46
CA ARG A 7 -4.81 6.13 6.84
C ARG A 7 -4.07 5.88 8.15
N ASP A 8 -4.75 5.35 9.17
CA ASP A 8 -4.16 5.05 10.48
C ASP A 8 -3.00 4.05 10.35
N VAL A 9 -3.11 3.10 9.41
CA VAL A 9 -2.05 2.11 9.15
C VAL A 9 -0.82 2.79 8.56
N TRP A 10 -1.00 3.68 7.58
CA TRP A 10 0.11 4.41 6.98
C TRP A 10 0.78 5.38 7.96
N ASP A 11 -0.02 6.08 8.77
CA ASP A 11 0.50 6.96 9.82
C ASP A 11 1.32 6.17 10.84
N ALA A 12 0.83 5.01 11.28
CA ALA A 12 1.58 4.13 12.18
C ALA A 12 2.90 3.65 11.56
N PHE A 13 2.93 3.34 10.26
CA PHE A 13 4.16 2.95 9.58
C PHE A 13 5.19 4.09 9.57
N TRP A 14 4.78 5.29 9.16
CA TRP A 14 5.69 6.43 8.97
C TRP A 14 6.08 7.16 10.26
N GLN A 15 5.22 7.11 11.28
CA GLN A 15 5.43 7.82 12.55
C GLN A 15 5.95 6.90 13.67
N VAL A 16 5.87 5.57 13.50
CA VAL A 16 6.30 4.62 14.53
C VAL A 16 7.23 3.55 13.95
N VAL A 17 6.75 2.73 13.01
CA VAL A 17 7.50 1.55 12.55
C VAL A 17 8.82 1.94 11.87
N VAL A 18 8.79 2.88 10.93
CA VAL A 18 10.00 3.32 10.21
C VAL A 18 11.00 3.99 11.16
N PRO A 19 10.62 5.00 11.98
CA PRO A 19 11.52 5.58 12.98
C PRO A 19 12.15 4.56 13.94
N GLU A 20 11.40 3.54 14.36
CA GLU A 20 11.91 2.53 15.30
C GLU A 20 12.81 1.48 14.64
N THR A 21 12.76 1.33 13.30
CA THR A 21 13.48 0.26 12.57
C THR A 21 14.61 0.76 11.69
N VAL A 22 14.62 2.05 11.34
CA VAL A 22 15.62 2.68 10.46
C VAL A 22 16.34 3.77 11.26
N GLU A 23 17.60 3.51 11.63
CA GLU A 23 18.38 4.37 12.53
C GLU A 23 18.56 5.80 11.99
N GLU A 24 18.69 5.94 10.68
CA GLU A 24 18.85 7.23 9.99
C GLU A 24 17.53 7.99 9.82
N PHE A 25 16.38 7.38 10.14
CA PHE A 25 15.08 8.03 10.06
C PHE A 25 14.79 8.82 11.36
N PRO A 26 14.24 10.05 11.29
CA PRO A 26 13.99 10.86 12.48
C PRO A 26 13.08 10.17 13.50
N GLU A 27 13.44 10.24 14.79
CA GLU A 27 12.67 9.63 15.90
C GLU A 27 11.21 10.15 15.97
N GLU A 28 10.98 11.41 15.59
CA GLU A 28 9.65 12.02 15.57
C GLU A 28 8.77 11.47 14.43
N GLY A 29 9.40 10.87 13.41
CA GLY A 29 8.76 10.38 12.20
C GLY A 29 8.16 11.48 11.31
N TYR A 30 7.90 11.14 10.06
CA TYR A 30 7.15 11.99 9.12
C TYR A 30 6.67 11.14 7.94
N VAL A 31 5.63 11.62 7.26
CA VAL A 31 5.11 10.98 6.05
C VAL A 31 5.81 11.61 4.83
N PRO A 32 6.62 10.86 4.06
CA PRO A 32 7.30 11.39 2.88
C PRO A 32 6.32 11.61 1.71
N GLU A 33 6.53 12.63 0.88
CA GLU A 33 5.73 12.82 -0.34
C GLU A 33 6.23 11.94 -1.50
N SER A 34 7.49 11.52 -1.44
CA SER A 34 8.14 10.68 -2.43
C SER A 34 9.36 9.95 -1.84
N ALA A 35 10.01 9.11 -2.64
CA ALA A 35 11.28 8.51 -2.24
C ALA A 35 12.43 9.53 -2.11
N GLU A 36 12.30 10.73 -2.69
CA GLU A 36 13.29 11.79 -2.61
C GLU A 36 13.26 12.50 -1.25
N ASP A 37 12.15 12.38 -0.51
CA ASP A 37 12.01 12.95 0.83
C ASP A 37 12.61 12.05 1.90
N LEU A 38 13.15 10.87 1.56
CA LEU A 38 13.82 10.01 2.53
C LEU A 38 15.14 10.67 3.01
N PRO A 39 15.58 10.37 4.25
CA PRO A 39 16.81 10.93 4.79
C PRO A 39 18.03 10.61 3.92
N GLU A 40 19.07 11.45 3.99
CA GLU A 40 20.32 11.19 3.28
C GLU A 40 20.91 9.83 3.67
N GLY A 41 21.21 9.00 2.67
CA GLY A 41 21.73 7.65 2.89
C GLY A 41 20.67 6.56 3.06
N VAL A 42 19.39 6.91 3.17
CA VAL A 42 18.26 5.97 3.24
C VAL A 42 17.65 5.77 1.86
N SER A 43 17.53 4.52 1.44
CA SER A 43 16.86 4.12 0.20
C SER A 43 15.52 3.43 0.48
N GLN A 44 14.72 3.20 -0.56
CA GLN A 44 13.46 2.44 -0.45
C GLN A 44 13.66 0.99 0.03
N GLU A 45 14.87 0.44 -0.12
CA GLU A 45 15.19 -0.92 0.32
C GLU A 45 15.44 -1.00 1.83
N ASP A 46 15.75 0.13 2.46
CA ASP A 46 16.07 0.23 3.89
C ASP A 46 14.82 0.38 4.77
N VAL A 47 13.71 0.85 4.20
CA VAL A 47 12.43 0.98 4.92
C VAL A 47 11.60 -0.31 4.83
N PRO A 48 10.81 -0.65 5.88
CA PRO A 48 9.99 -1.87 5.90
C PRO A 48 8.70 -1.76 5.05
N ILE A 49 8.78 -1.08 3.90
CA ILE A 49 7.67 -0.80 2.98
C ILE A 49 8.12 -1.16 1.56
N SER A 50 7.32 -1.94 0.84
CA SER A 50 7.68 -2.36 -0.52
C SER A 50 7.89 -1.14 -1.45
N PRO A 51 8.94 -1.12 -2.29
CA PRO A 51 9.14 -0.10 -3.33
C PRO A 51 7.95 0.07 -4.28
N LYS A 52 7.10 -0.95 -4.42
CA LYS A 52 5.86 -0.86 -5.22
C LYS A 52 4.86 0.15 -4.64
N TYR A 53 4.82 0.34 -3.32
CA TYR A 53 3.94 1.33 -2.72
C TYR A 53 4.37 2.76 -3.06
N PHE A 54 5.68 3.03 -3.13
CA PHE A 54 6.21 4.30 -3.68
C PHE A 54 5.85 4.47 -5.16
N ALA A 55 5.90 3.37 -5.92
CA ALA A 55 5.58 3.38 -7.35
C ALA A 55 4.08 3.48 -7.66
N GLY A 56 3.20 3.65 -6.67
CA GLY A 56 1.77 3.91 -6.83
C GLY A 56 0.86 2.69 -6.95
N PHE A 57 1.35 1.52 -6.55
CA PHE A 57 0.49 0.38 -6.27
C PHE A 57 -0.17 0.56 -4.91
N ARG A 58 -1.50 0.61 -4.83
CA ARG A 58 -2.21 0.72 -3.54
C ARG A 58 -2.30 -0.61 -2.80
N SER A 59 -2.27 -1.72 -3.52
CA SER A 59 -2.47 -3.05 -2.98
C SER A 59 -1.63 -4.09 -3.72
N LEU A 60 -1.01 -5.02 -3.00
CA LEU A 60 -0.11 -6.03 -3.58
C LEU A 60 -0.68 -7.44 -3.49
N GLY A 61 -0.83 -8.10 -4.64
CA GLY A 61 -1.18 -9.51 -4.80
C GLY A 61 -0.07 -10.29 -5.51
N SER A 62 -0.44 -11.13 -6.48
CA SER A 62 0.55 -11.78 -7.34
C SER A 62 1.12 -10.78 -8.35
N GLU A 63 2.33 -11.05 -8.86
CA GLU A 63 3.00 -10.18 -9.84
C GLU A 63 2.16 -9.93 -11.09
N VAL A 64 1.43 -10.94 -11.57
CA VAL A 64 0.64 -10.87 -12.81
C VAL A 64 -0.79 -10.38 -12.61
N SER A 65 -1.23 -10.20 -11.37
CA SER A 65 -2.63 -9.87 -11.03
C SER A 65 -2.75 -8.58 -10.24
N THR A 66 -1.71 -7.76 -10.26
CA THR A 66 -1.60 -6.52 -9.51
C THR A 66 -1.21 -5.41 -10.46
N GLU A 67 -2.00 -4.35 -10.48
CA GLU A 67 -1.81 -3.19 -11.34
C GLU A 67 -1.56 -1.93 -10.52
N LYS A 68 -0.80 -1.01 -11.12
CA LYS A 68 -0.54 0.33 -10.57
C LYS A 68 -1.83 1.15 -10.65
N THR A 69 -2.20 1.81 -9.56
CA THR A 69 -3.47 2.55 -9.48
C THR A 69 -3.29 4.03 -9.87
N THR A 70 -2.23 4.66 -9.39
CA THR A 70 -1.92 6.07 -9.66
C THR A 70 -0.40 6.29 -9.77
N GLY A 71 0.05 7.53 -10.04
CA GLY A 71 1.47 7.90 -9.99
C GLY A 71 2.00 8.18 -8.58
N GLU A 72 1.10 8.41 -7.62
CA GLU A 72 1.41 8.85 -6.26
C GLU A 72 1.69 7.64 -5.34
N PRO A 73 2.58 7.78 -4.34
CA PRO A 73 2.77 6.76 -3.32
C PRO A 73 1.46 6.33 -2.65
N ALA A 74 1.36 5.08 -2.26
CA ALA A 74 0.11 4.48 -1.78
C ALA A 74 -0.55 5.26 -0.62
N TRP A 75 0.24 5.81 0.31
CA TRP A 75 -0.24 6.59 1.45
C TRP A 75 -0.71 8.01 1.09
N LEU A 76 -0.43 8.52 -0.10
CA LEU A 76 -0.90 9.82 -0.59
C LEU A 76 -2.11 9.73 -1.53
N GLN A 77 -2.51 8.52 -1.91
CA GLN A 77 -3.67 8.31 -2.76
C GLN A 77 -4.97 8.69 -2.02
N ASP A 78 -6.07 8.79 -2.78
CA ASP A 78 -7.40 9.06 -2.23
C ASP A 78 -7.95 7.82 -1.50
N LEU A 79 -7.56 7.68 -0.23
CA LEU A 79 -7.89 6.51 0.58
C LEU A 79 -9.38 6.44 0.94
N GLU A 80 -10.04 7.59 1.05
CA GLU A 80 -11.42 7.71 1.51
C GLU A 80 -12.44 7.44 0.40
N ASN A 81 -12.14 7.86 -0.84
CA ASN A 81 -13.10 7.79 -1.95
C ASN A 81 -12.79 6.69 -2.96
N THR A 82 -11.68 5.96 -2.82
CA THR A 82 -11.35 4.83 -3.70
C THR A 82 -11.07 3.55 -2.91
N THR A 83 -11.32 2.39 -3.52
CA THR A 83 -11.17 1.08 -2.87
C THR A 83 -9.71 0.60 -2.91
N GLU A 84 -9.16 0.16 -1.77
CA GLU A 84 -7.79 -0.40 -1.64
C GLU A 84 -7.43 -1.40 -2.75
N ARG A 85 -8.36 -2.32 -3.07
CA ARG A 85 -8.11 -3.44 -4.00
C ARG A 85 -8.52 -3.17 -5.45
N ALA A 86 -8.76 -1.92 -5.83
CA ALA A 86 -9.13 -1.57 -7.20
C ALA A 86 -8.10 -2.05 -8.24
N GLY A 87 -6.80 -2.10 -7.88
CA GLY A 87 -5.72 -2.60 -8.74
C GLY A 87 -5.47 -4.11 -8.69
N ARG A 88 -6.27 -4.92 -7.98
CA ARG A 88 -6.16 -6.38 -8.04
C ARG A 88 -7.10 -6.93 -9.10
N ALA A 89 -6.69 -7.98 -9.80
CA ALA A 89 -7.57 -8.70 -10.73
C ALA A 89 -8.89 -9.09 -10.04
N GLN A 90 -9.96 -8.36 -10.38
CA GLN A 90 -11.31 -8.56 -9.84
C GLN A 90 -12.04 -9.70 -10.58
N ASP A 91 -11.48 -10.16 -11.70
CA ASP A 91 -12.02 -11.15 -12.62
C ASP A 91 -12.37 -12.48 -11.94
N LYS A 92 -11.77 -12.73 -10.77
CA LYS A 92 -12.08 -13.90 -9.95
C LYS A 92 -13.48 -13.86 -9.38
N GLU A 93 -13.99 -12.73 -8.89
CA GLU A 93 -15.34 -12.69 -8.32
C GLU A 93 -16.40 -12.86 -9.41
N ASP A 94 -16.23 -12.21 -10.56
CA ASP A 94 -17.09 -12.40 -11.73
C ASP A 94 -17.07 -13.85 -12.24
N LEU A 95 -15.89 -14.48 -12.27
CA LEU A 95 -15.76 -15.89 -12.63
C LEU A 95 -16.44 -16.80 -11.58
N MET A 96 -16.24 -16.52 -10.29
CA MET A 96 -16.83 -17.30 -9.20
C MET A 96 -18.34 -17.12 -9.11
N GLU A 97 -18.86 -15.94 -9.43
CA GLU A 97 -20.30 -15.70 -9.61
C GLU A 97 -20.85 -16.52 -10.77
N ARG A 98 -20.20 -16.48 -11.94
CA ARG A 98 -20.59 -17.32 -13.09
C ARG A 98 -20.57 -18.83 -12.77
N LEU A 99 -19.62 -19.30 -11.97
CA LEU A 99 -19.56 -20.70 -11.54
C LEU A 99 -20.71 -21.06 -10.59
N ARG A 100 -21.13 -20.14 -9.71
CA ARG A 100 -22.33 -20.30 -8.85
C ARG A 100 -23.59 -20.36 -9.69
N ASP A 101 -23.75 -19.46 -10.67
CA ASP A 101 -24.91 -19.45 -11.57
C ASP A 101 -25.07 -20.75 -12.36
N LEU A 102 -23.94 -21.40 -12.70
CA LEU A 102 -23.91 -22.69 -13.37
C LEU A 102 -24.05 -23.90 -12.42
N GLY A 103 -24.19 -23.68 -11.11
CA GLY A 103 -24.42 -24.72 -10.10
C GLY A 103 -23.20 -25.53 -9.69
N TYR A 104 -21.98 -24.99 -9.89
CA TYR A 104 -20.73 -25.65 -9.51
C TYR A 104 -20.27 -25.34 -8.07
N MET A 105 -21.05 -24.56 -7.32
CA MET A 105 -20.90 -24.27 -5.87
C MET A 105 -22.28 -24.10 -5.23
#